data_AF-A0A7F8QCI1-F1
#
_entry.id   AF-A0A7F8QCI1-F1
#
_cell.length_a   1.000
_cell.length_b   1.000
_cell.length_c   1.000
_cell.angle_alpha   90.00
_cell.angle_beta   90.00
_cell.angle_gamma   90.00
#
_symmetry.space_group_name_H-M   'P 1'
#
loop_
_entity.id
_entity.type
_entity.pdbx_description
1 polymer ?
#
loop_
_entity_poly.entity_id
_entity_poly.type
_entity_poly.pdbx_seq_one_letter_code
_entity_poly.pdbx_strand_id
1 'polypeptide(L)'
;MQAKEDFKKMMEEAKFNPRATFSEFAAKHAKDSRFKAIEKMKDREALFNEFVAAARKKEKEDSKTRGEKIKSDFFELLSNHHLDSQSRWSKVKDKVESDPRYKAVDSSSMREDLFKQYIEKIAKNLDSEKEKELERQARIEASLREREREVQKARSEQTKEIDREREQHKREEAIQNFKALLSDMVRSSDVSWSDTRRTLRKDHRWESGSLLEREEKEKLFNEHIEALTKKKREHFRQLLDETSAITLTSTWKEVKKIIKEDPRCIKFSSSDRVRGFCLRFTTVSL
;
A
#
# COMPACT_ATOMS: atom_id res chain seq x y z
N MET A 1 -37.38 -54.89 -7.03
CA MET A 1 -36.02 -54.68 -6.49
C MET A 1 -35.42 -55.97 -5.97
N GLN A 2 -36.09 -56.68 -5.04
CA GLN A 2 -35.59 -57.95 -4.47
C GLN A 2 -35.20 -59.03 -5.49
N ALA A 3 -36.05 -59.33 -6.49
CA ALA A 3 -35.74 -60.35 -7.51
C ALA A 3 -34.48 -60.04 -8.35
N LYS A 4 -34.15 -58.76 -8.55
CA LYS A 4 -32.92 -58.35 -9.26
C LYS A 4 -31.68 -58.53 -8.39
N GLU A 5 -31.77 -58.21 -7.11
CA GLU A 5 -30.70 -58.44 -6.12
C GLU A 5 -30.45 -59.94 -5.91
N ASP A 6 -31.52 -60.76 -5.84
CA ASP A 6 -31.39 -62.21 -5.71
C ASP A 6 -30.76 -62.85 -6.95
N PHE A 7 -31.09 -62.34 -8.15
CA PHE A 7 -30.44 -62.74 -9.41
C PHE A 7 -28.96 -62.37 -9.45
N LYS A 8 -28.60 -61.19 -8.91
CA LYS A 8 -27.21 -60.74 -8.78
C LYS A 8 -26.43 -61.58 -7.76
N LYS A 9 -27.01 -61.87 -6.60
CA LYS A 9 -26.41 -62.74 -5.59
C LYS A 9 -26.15 -64.15 -6.13
N MET A 10 -27.07 -64.69 -6.93
CA MET A 10 -26.87 -65.96 -7.64
C MET A 10 -25.67 -65.88 -8.61
N MET A 11 -25.51 -64.78 -9.35
CA MET A 11 -24.35 -64.57 -10.23
C MET A 11 -23.02 -64.51 -9.46
N GLU A 12 -23.01 -63.88 -8.29
CA GLU A 12 -21.83 -63.81 -7.40
C GLU A 12 -21.46 -65.19 -6.81
N GLU A 13 -22.46 -65.96 -6.39
CA GLU A 13 -22.28 -67.32 -5.86
C GLU A 13 -21.83 -68.32 -6.93
N ALA A 14 -22.29 -68.15 -8.17
CA ALA A 14 -21.97 -69.03 -9.29
C ALA A 14 -20.50 -68.95 -9.73
N LYS A 15 -19.76 -67.89 -9.34
CA LYS A 15 -18.32 -67.67 -9.63
C LYS A 15 -17.93 -68.05 -11.07
N PHE A 16 -18.77 -67.68 -12.03
CA PHE A 16 -18.56 -68.03 -13.43
C PHE A 16 -17.48 -67.14 -14.04
N ASN A 17 -16.83 -67.64 -15.10
CA ASN A 17 -15.80 -66.89 -15.80
C ASN A 17 -16.40 -65.61 -16.42
N PRO A 18 -15.84 -64.40 -16.19
CA PRO A 18 -16.28 -63.18 -16.85
C PRO A 18 -16.17 -63.19 -18.39
N ARG A 19 -15.64 -64.26 -19.00
CA ARG A 19 -15.64 -64.53 -20.45
C ARG A 19 -16.76 -65.48 -20.90
N ALA A 20 -17.52 -66.08 -19.99
CA ALA A 20 -18.63 -66.97 -20.31
C ALA A 20 -19.79 -66.21 -20.98
N THR A 21 -20.50 -66.89 -21.88
CA THR A 21 -21.65 -66.30 -22.57
C THR A 21 -22.92 -66.38 -21.73
N PHE A 22 -23.89 -65.50 -22.00
CA PHE A 22 -25.20 -65.57 -21.33
C PHE A 22 -25.89 -66.92 -21.55
N SER A 23 -25.74 -67.51 -22.74
CA SER A 23 -26.31 -68.83 -23.08
C SER A 23 -25.75 -69.95 -22.19
N GLU A 24 -24.44 -69.96 -21.97
CA GLU A 24 -23.78 -70.93 -21.08
C GLU A 24 -24.21 -70.77 -19.61
N PHE A 25 -24.40 -69.53 -19.16
CA PHE A 25 -24.90 -69.22 -17.83
C PHE A 25 -26.37 -69.64 -17.68
N ALA A 26 -27.22 -69.27 -18.63
CA ALA A 26 -28.64 -69.60 -18.62
C ALA A 26 -28.88 -71.11 -18.61
N ALA A 27 -28.13 -71.88 -19.39
CA ALA A 27 -28.25 -73.33 -19.44
C ALA A 27 -27.99 -74.01 -18.08
N LYS A 28 -27.03 -73.50 -17.31
CA LYS A 28 -26.69 -74.03 -15.98
C LYS A 28 -27.67 -73.62 -14.88
N HIS A 29 -28.23 -72.42 -14.97
CA HIS A 29 -29.06 -71.82 -13.92
C HIS A 29 -30.57 -71.82 -14.24
N ALA A 30 -30.99 -72.42 -15.36
CA ALA A 30 -32.39 -72.45 -15.82
C ALA A 30 -33.41 -72.99 -14.80
N LYS A 31 -32.99 -73.85 -13.87
CA LYS A 31 -33.86 -74.42 -12.82
C LYS A 31 -33.89 -73.60 -11.53
N ASP A 32 -32.99 -72.64 -11.34
CA ASP A 32 -32.91 -71.82 -10.13
C ASP A 32 -34.14 -70.90 -10.03
N SER A 33 -34.77 -70.88 -8.86
CA SER A 33 -35.95 -70.04 -8.58
C SER A 33 -35.63 -68.56 -8.80
N ARG A 34 -34.42 -68.12 -8.45
CA ARG A 34 -33.93 -66.74 -8.63
C ARG A 34 -33.72 -66.39 -10.10
N PHE A 35 -33.32 -67.37 -10.93
CA PHE A 35 -33.23 -67.21 -12.38
C PHE A 35 -34.60 -67.04 -13.03
N LYS A 36 -35.59 -67.84 -12.58
CA LYS A 36 -36.98 -67.77 -13.07
C LYS A 36 -37.73 -66.52 -12.60
N ALA A 37 -37.36 -65.95 -11.45
CA ALA A 37 -37.98 -64.77 -10.86
C ALA A 37 -37.87 -63.50 -11.73
N ILE A 38 -36.93 -63.45 -12.66
CA ILE A 38 -36.90 -62.43 -13.72
C ILE A 38 -37.67 -62.98 -14.92
N GLU A 39 -38.86 -62.49 -15.21
CA GLU A 39 -39.74 -63.10 -16.22
C GLU A 39 -39.24 -62.94 -17.66
N LYS A 40 -38.67 -61.77 -17.99
CA LYS A 40 -38.24 -61.45 -19.36
C LYS A 40 -36.81 -61.91 -19.61
N MET A 41 -36.60 -62.73 -20.64
CA MET A 41 -35.26 -63.19 -21.06
C MET A 41 -34.31 -62.03 -21.39
N LYS A 42 -34.81 -60.97 -22.03
CA LYS A 42 -34.03 -59.76 -22.33
C LYS A 42 -33.52 -59.07 -21.05
N ASP A 43 -34.31 -59.09 -19.98
CA ASP A 43 -33.92 -58.49 -18.70
C ASP A 43 -32.89 -59.36 -17.97
N ARG A 44 -32.98 -60.69 -18.09
CA ARG A 44 -31.95 -61.62 -17.58
C ARG A 44 -30.60 -61.40 -18.27
N GLU A 45 -30.62 -61.27 -19.59
CA GLU A 45 -29.41 -61.03 -20.39
C GLU A 45 -28.81 -59.64 -20.11
N ALA A 46 -29.65 -58.61 -19.96
CA ALA A 46 -29.20 -57.28 -19.58
C ALA A 46 -28.51 -57.27 -18.20
N LEU A 47 -29.11 -57.90 -17.18
CA LEU A 47 -28.53 -58.02 -15.84
C LEU A 47 -27.22 -58.81 -15.83
N PHE A 48 -27.13 -59.86 -16.65
CA PHE A 48 -25.90 -60.65 -16.81
C PHE A 48 -24.77 -59.82 -17.44
N ASN A 49 -25.07 -59.12 -18.55
CA ASN A 49 -24.09 -58.29 -19.24
C ASN A 49 -23.62 -57.12 -18.35
N GLU A 50 -24.52 -56.52 -17.57
CA GLU A 50 -24.18 -55.50 -16.58
C GLU A 50 -23.24 -56.05 -15.50
N PHE A 51 -23.53 -57.24 -14.96
CA PHE A 51 -22.70 -57.89 -13.96
C PHE A 51 -21.29 -58.22 -14.50
N VAL A 52 -21.20 -58.79 -15.70
CA VAL A 52 -19.90 -59.10 -16.34
C VAL A 52 -19.10 -57.83 -16.62
N ALA A 53 -19.76 -56.77 -17.11
CA ALA A 53 -19.11 -55.48 -17.33
C ALA A 53 -18.61 -54.86 -16.01
N ALA A 54 -19.41 -54.90 -14.95
CA ALA A 54 -19.03 -54.43 -13.63
C ALA A 54 -17.87 -55.25 -13.03
N ALA A 55 -17.89 -56.57 -13.17
CA ALA A 55 -16.81 -57.45 -12.71
C ALA A 55 -15.48 -57.16 -13.43
N ARG A 56 -15.50 -57.00 -14.76
CA ARG A 56 -14.31 -56.63 -15.54
C ARG A 56 -13.79 -55.23 -15.19
N LYS A 57 -14.70 -54.28 -14.96
CA LYS A 57 -14.33 -52.92 -14.53
C LYS A 57 -13.67 -52.93 -13.16
N LYS A 58 -14.25 -53.68 -12.20
CA LYS A 58 -13.70 -53.85 -10.86
C LYS A 58 -12.33 -54.52 -10.88
N GLU A 59 -12.14 -55.60 -11.64
CA GLU A 59 -10.84 -56.26 -11.77
C GLU A 59 -9.76 -55.33 -12.35
N LYS A 60 -10.11 -54.51 -13.34
CA LYS A 60 -9.20 -53.50 -13.91
C LYS A 60 -8.81 -52.43 -12.89
N GLU A 61 -9.77 -51.97 -12.09
CA GLU A 61 -9.55 -50.95 -11.05
C GLU A 61 -8.74 -51.51 -9.87
N ASP A 62 -9.05 -52.73 -9.41
CA ASP A 62 -8.29 -53.45 -8.38
C ASP A 62 -6.84 -53.71 -8.84
N SER A 63 -6.64 -54.06 -10.12
CA SER A 63 -5.30 -54.21 -10.69
C SER A 63 -4.53 -52.88 -10.74
N LYS A 64 -5.21 -51.77 -11.06
CA LYS A 64 -4.60 -50.44 -11.13
C LYS A 64 -4.20 -49.94 -9.74
N THR A 65 -5.12 -50.00 -8.78
CA THR A 65 -4.89 -49.59 -7.39
C THR A 65 -3.80 -50.44 -6.73
N ARG A 66 -3.77 -51.75 -7.00
CA ARG A 66 -2.66 -52.62 -6.55
C ARG A 66 -1.32 -52.20 -7.15
N GLY A 67 -1.28 -51.87 -8.45
CA GLY A 67 -0.07 -51.36 -9.09
C GLY A 67 0.42 -50.03 -8.51
N GLU A 68 -0.50 -49.11 -8.22
CA GLU A 68 -0.20 -47.83 -7.55
C GLU A 68 0.32 -48.05 -6.12
N LYS A 69 -0.28 -49.00 -5.37
CA LYS A 69 0.19 -49.37 -4.04
C LYS A 69 1.60 -49.95 -4.06
N ILE A 70 1.88 -50.90 -4.97
CA ILE A 70 3.23 -51.46 -5.14
C ILE A 70 4.26 -50.37 -5.46
N LYS A 71 3.91 -49.43 -6.35
CA LYS A 71 4.76 -48.28 -6.66
C LYS A 71 5.01 -47.40 -5.43
N SER A 72 3.97 -47.10 -4.66
CA SER A 72 4.06 -46.29 -3.45
C SER A 72 4.95 -46.95 -2.40
N ASP A 73 4.72 -48.23 -2.11
CA ASP A 73 5.47 -49.01 -1.14
C ASP A 73 6.95 -49.12 -1.54
N PHE A 74 7.23 -49.25 -2.85
CA PHE A 74 8.59 -49.23 -3.38
C PHE A 74 9.27 -47.86 -3.22
N PHE A 75 8.55 -46.75 -3.44
CA PHE A 75 9.10 -45.41 -3.22
C PHE A 75 9.34 -45.12 -1.74
N GLU A 76 8.46 -45.59 -0.85
CA GLU A 76 8.65 -45.50 0.59
C GLU A 76 9.89 -46.27 1.03
N LEU A 77 10.09 -47.48 0.52
CA LEU A 77 11.33 -48.23 0.73
C LEU A 77 12.56 -47.42 0.31
N LEU A 78 12.56 -46.84 -0.88
CA LEU A 78 13.67 -45.99 -1.36
C LEU A 78 13.89 -44.76 -0.48
N SER A 79 12.83 -44.17 0.08
CA SER A 79 12.93 -42.99 0.94
C SER A 79 13.67 -43.23 2.25
N ASN A 80 13.58 -44.45 2.81
CA ASN A 80 14.27 -44.83 4.04
C ASN A 80 15.80 -44.89 3.88
N HIS A 81 16.31 -44.90 2.64
CA HIS A 81 17.73 -45.05 2.35
C HIS A 81 18.47 -43.73 2.05
N HIS A 82 17.84 -42.57 2.27
CA HIS A 82 18.48 -41.24 2.13
C HIS A 82 19.21 -41.07 0.79
N LEU A 83 18.52 -41.38 -0.30
CA LEU A 83 19.07 -41.29 -1.65
C LEU A 83 19.20 -39.84 -2.10
N ASP A 84 20.24 -39.57 -2.89
CA ASP A 84 20.47 -38.30 -3.57
C ASP A 84 20.28 -38.44 -5.09
N SER A 85 20.34 -37.33 -5.83
CA SER A 85 20.16 -37.34 -7.28
C SER A 85 21.26 -38.09 -8.06
N GLN A 86 22.38 -38.42 -7.42
CA GLN A 86 23.54 -39.09 -8.02
C GLN A 86 23.63 -40.58 -7.62
N SER A 87 22.68 -41.05 -6.82
CA SER A 87 22.68 -42.41 -6.27
C SER A 87 22.59 -43.44 -7.39
N ARG A 88 23.41 -44.50 -7.30
CA ARG A 88 23.49 -45.55 -8.33
C ARG A 88 22.65 -46.76 -7.95
N TRP A 89 21.83 -47.24 -8.89
CA TRP A 89 20.93 -48.38 -8.66
C TRP A 89 21.65 -49.60 -8.08
N SER A 90 22.83 -49.95 -8.58
CA SER A 90 23.61 -51.10 -8.10
C SER A 90 23.89 -51.04 -6.59
N LYS A 91 24.17 -49.86 -6.03
CA LYS A 91 24.46 -49.68 -4.60
C LYS A 91 23.21 -49.68 -3.73
N VAL A 92 22.08 -49.30 -4.30
CA VAL A 92 20.79 -49.27 -3.61
C VAL A 92 20.19 -50.66 -3.57
N LYS A 93 20.25 -51.38 -4.71
CA LYS A 93 19.74 -52.75 -4.87
C LYS A 93 20.25 -53.68 -3.77
N ASP A 94 21.56 -53.71 -3.52
CA ASP A 94 22.19 -54.58 -2.51
C ASP A 94 21.64 -54.34 -1.09
N LYS A 95 21.09 -53.15 -0.82
CA LYS A 95 20.53 -52.78 0.49
C LYS A 95 19.04 -53.08 0.62
N VAL A 96 18.31 -53.16 -0.50
CA VAL A 96 16.84 -53.26 -0.52
C VAL A 96 16.33 -54.63 -0.98
N GLU A 97 17.19 -55.49 -1.55
CA GLU A 97 16.76 -56.72 -2.20
C GLU A 97 16.11 -57.77 -1.27
N SER A 98 16.38 -57.68 0.04
CA SER A 98 15.78 -58.55 1.05
C SER A 98 14.34 -58.14 1.43
N ASP A 99 13.95 -56.88 1.21
CA ASP A 99 12.69 -56.29 1.67
C ASP A 99 11.48 -56.85 0.90
N PRO A 100 10.37 -57.19 1.57
CA PRO A 100 9.15 -57.66 0.91
C PRO A 100 8.60 -56.70 -0.17
N ARG A 101 8.72 -55.38 0.02
CA ARG A 101 8.27 -54.35 -0.92
C ARG A 101 9.13 -54.31 -2.19
N TYR A 102 10.40 -54.66 -2.09
CA TYR A 102 11.26 -54.86 -3.26
C TYR A 102 10.84 -56.09 -4.06
N LYS A 103 10.58 -57.20 -3.36
CA LYS A 103 10.16 -58.47 -3.98
C LYS A 103 8.76 -58.38 -4.61
N ALA A 104 7.89 -57.50 -4.10
CA ALA A 104 6.54 -57.25 -4.65
C ALA A 104 6.53 -56.61 -6.05
N VAL A 105 7.67 -56.05 -6.51
CA VAL A 105 7.83 -55.61 -7.89
C VAL A 105 8.42 -56.76 -8.69
N ASP A 106 7.66 -57.38 -9.58
CA ASP A 106 8.06 -58.65 -10.20
C ASP A 106 9.22 -58.53 -11.20
N SER A 107 9.29 -57.44 -11.97
CA SER A 107 10.30 -57.26 -13.02
C SER A 107 11.50 -56.43 -12.57
N SER A 108 12.71 -56.92 -12.88
CA SER A 108 13.95 -56.16 -12.64
C SER A 108 13.99 -54.84 -13.40
N SER A 109 13.45 -54.79 -14.64
CA SER A 109 13.39 -53.54 -15.40
C SER A 109 12.48 -52.53 -14.73
N MET A 110 11.31 -52.98 -14.25
CA MET A 110 10.34 -52.14 -13.54
C MET A 110 10.95 -51.56 -12.25
N ARG A 111 11.74 -52.33 -11.50
CA ARG A 111 12.43 -51.83 -10.30
C ARG A 111 13.41 -50.70 -10.65
N GLU A 112 14.19 -50.86 -11.71
CA GLU A 112 15.14 -49.84 -12.15
C GLU A 112 14.43 -48.58 -12.69
N ASP A 113 13.32 -48.74 -13.42
CA ASP A 113 12.51 -47.62 -13.90
C ASP A 113 11.85 -46.86 -12.75
N LEU A 114 11.35 -47.57 -11.73
CA LEU A 114 10.82 -46.97 -10.51
C LEU A 114 11.94 -46.22 -9.74
N PHE A 115 13.13 -46.80 -9.67
CA PHE A 115 14.28 -46.12 -9.08
C PHE A 115 14.62 -44.82 -9.83
N LYS A 116 14.73 -44.86 -11.17
CA LYS A 116 15.00 -43.67 -11.99
C LYS A 116 13.96 -42.57 -11.76
N GLN A 117 12.67 -42.94 -11.75
CA GLN A 117 11.57 -42.01 -11.43
C GLN A 117 11.71 -41.39 -10.03
N TYR A 118 12.16 -42.16 -9.04
CA TYR A 118 12.37 -41.67 -7.69
C TYR A 118 13.55 -40.69 -7.61
N ILE A 119 14.66 -40.99 -8.29
CA ILE A 119 15.82 -40.09 -8.39
C ILE A 119 15.46 -38.78 -9.11
N GLU A 120 14.71 -38.86 -10.21
CA GLU A 120 14.21 -37.68 -10.92
C GLU A 120 13.30 -36.83 -10.04
N LYS A 121 12.42 -37.48 -9.24
CA LYS A 121 11.58 -36.78 -8.25
C LYS A 121 12.42 -36.05 -7.20
N ILE A 122 13.50 -36.67 -6.69
CA ILE A 122 14.42 -36.02 -5.76
C ILE A 122 15.07 -34.78 -6.40
N ALA A 123 15.60 -34.92 -7.62
CA ALA A 123 16.25 -33.82 -8.33
C ALA A 123 15.28 -32.65 -8.57
N LYS A 124 14.07 -32.94 -9.06
CA LYS A 124 13.04 -31.92 -9.31
C LYS A 124 12.58 -31.21 -8.04
N ASN A 125 12.46 -31.94 -6.92
CA ASN A 125 12.12 -31.33 -5.63
C ASN A 125 13.23 -30.39 -5.14
N LEU A 126 14.50 -30.80 -5.28
CA LEU A 126 15.66 -29.96 -4.93
C LEU A 126 15.69 -28.66 -5.71
N ASP A 127 15.47 -28.71 -7.03
CA ASP A 127 15.46 -27.52 -7.86
C ASP A 127 14.27 -26.60 -7.54
N SER A 128 13.09 -27.18 -7.30
CA SER A 128 11.92 -26.41 -6.87
C SER A 128 12.12 -25.72 -5.52
N GLU A 129 12.76 -26.39 -4.55
CA GLU A 129 13.04 -25.79 -3.24
C GLU A 129 14.09 -24.67 -3.34
N LYS A 130 15.12 -24.83 -4.19
CA LYS A 130 16.09 -23.77 -4.49
C LYS A 130 15.43 -22.55 -5.13
N GLU A 131 14.53 -22.76 -6.08
CA GLU A 131 13.80 -21.68 -6.74
C GLU A 131 12.92 -20.92 -5.74
N LYS A 132 12.17 -21.62 -4.88
CA LYS A 132 11.38 -21.00 -3.82
C LYS A 132 12.24 -20.23 -2.83
N GLU A 133 13.43 -20.73 -2.50
CA GLU A 133 14.35 -20.04 -1.60
C GLU A 133 14.91 -18.75 -2.23
N LEU A 134 15.29 -18.79 -3.51
CA LEU A 134 15.70 -17.60 -4.24
C LEU A 134 14.57 -16.57 -4.34
N GLU A 135 13.33 -17.01 -4.57
CA GLU A 135 12.16 -16.13 -4.58
C GLU A 135 11.92 -15.49 -3.20
N ARG A 136 12.02 -16.27 -2.11
CA ARG A 136 11.94 -15.75 -0.73
C ARG A 136 13.02 -14.71 -0.48
N GLN A 137 14.26 -15.00 -0.85
CA GLN A 137 15.38 -14.10 -0.66
C GLN A 137 15.22 -12.81 -1.46
N ALA A 138 14.79 -12.90 -2.72
CA ALA A 138 14.53 -11.74 -3.57
C ALA A 138 13.40 -10.86 -3.03
N ARG A 139 12.34 -11.46 -2.47
CA ARG A 139 11.26 -10.72 -1.81
C ARG A 139 11.74 -9.97 -0.57
N ILE A 140 12.57 -10.61 0.27
CA ILE A 140 13.14 -9.98 1.46
C ILE A 140 14.06 -8.83 1.05
N GLU A 141 14.94 -9.04 0.08
CA GLU A 141 15.84 -8.00 -0.42
C GLU A 141 15.08 -6.81 -1.03
N ALA A 142 14.05 -7.08 -1.84
CA ALA A 142 13.20 -6.03 -2.41
C ALA A 142 12.50 -5.21 -1.31
N SER A 143 11.99 -5.87 -0.27
CA SER A 143 11.35 -5.19 0.86
C SER A 143 12.35 -4.34 1.66
N LEU A 144 13.55 -4.84 1.91
CA LEU A 144 14.61 -4.09 2.60
C LEU A 144 15.06 -2.88 1.80
N ARG A 145 15.27 -3.06 0.49
CA ARG A 145 15.70 -2.00 -0.42
C ARG A 145 14.66 -0.89 -0.53
N GLU A 146 13.38 -1.25 -0.57
CA GLU A 146 12.31 -0.25 -0.63
C GLU A 146 12.23 0.55 0.67
N ARG A 147 12.29 -0.13 1.82
CA ARG A 147 12.32 0.53 3.12
C ARG A 147 13.51 1.47 3.28
N GLU A 148 14.69 1.05 2.81
CA GLU A 148 15.88 1.90 2.84
C GLU A 148 15.71 3.17 1.99
N ARG A 149 15.11 3.05 0.80
CA ARG A 149 14.78 4.21 -0.04
C ARG A 149 13.81 5.17 0.64
N GLU A 150 12.76 4.66 1.28
CA GLU A 150 11.80 5.49 2.01
C GLU A 150 12.48 6.24 3.16
N VAL A 151 13.31 5.56 3.95
CA VAL A 151 14.08 6.18 5.04
C VAL A 151 15.03 7.25 4.49
N GLN A 152 15.74 6.96 3.41
CA GLN A 152 16.66 7.92 2.80
C GLN A 152 15.92 9.14 2.24
N LYS A 153 14.77 8.94 1.61
CA LYS A 153 13.90 10.01 1.10
C LYS A 153 13.39 10.88 2.24
N ALA A 154 12.83 10.28 3.30
CA ALA A 154 12.34 11.00 4.46
C ALA A 154 13.45 11.82 5.15
N ARG A 155 14.65 11.24 5.28
CA ARG A 155 15.81 11.95 5.84
C ARG A 155 16.26 13.13 4.96
N SER A 156 16.24 12.96 3.64
CA SER A 156 16.55 14.02 2.68
C SER A 156 15.52 15.15 2.74
N GLU A 157 14.24 14.81 2.81
CA GLU A 157 13.14 15.77 2.95
C GLU A 157 13.24 16.54 4.25
N GLN A 158 13.44 15.86 5.38
CA GLN A 158 13.64 16.49 6.68
C GLN A 158 14.83 17.45 6.68
N THR A 159 15.94 17.07 6.08
CA THR A 159 17.13 17.94 6.00
C THR A 159 16.84 19.21 5.19
N LYS A 160 16.18 19.07 4.03
CA LYS A 160 15.77 20.21 3.18
C LYS A 160 14.74 21.10 3.86
N GLU A 161 13.86 20.55 4.69
CA GLU A 161 12.90 21.32 5.47
C GLU A 161 13.62 22.17 6.52
N ILE A 162 14.51 21.57 7.30
CA ILE A 162 15.33 22.29 8.29
C ILE A 162 16.13 23.43 7.64
N ASP A 163 16.72 23.20 6.47
CA ASP A 163 17.49 24.25 5.80
C ASP A 163 16.59 25.38 5.27
N ARG A 164 15.39 25.07 4.75
CA ARG A 164 14.40 26.09 4.37
C ARG A 164 13.94 26.93 5.57
N GLU A 165 13.67 26.30 6.71
CA GLU A 165 13.30 27.00 7.94
C GLU A 165 14.41 27.92 8.42
N ARG A 166 15.67 27.48 8.36
CA ARG A 166 16.84 28.30 8.71
C ARG A 166 16.98 29.52 7.81
N GLU A 167 16.83 29.34 6.50
CA GLU A 167 16.87 30.45 5.53
C GLU A 167 15.72 31.44 5.75
N GLN A 168 14.52 30.93 6.01
CA GLN A 168 13.36 31.75 6.34
C GLN A 168 13.60 32.56 7.61
N HIS A 169 14.10 31.95 8.69
CA HIS A 169 14.39 32.68 9.93
C HIS A 169 15.41 33.79 9.74
N LYS A 170 16.49 33.54 8.97
CA LYS A 170 17.47 34.59 8.64
C LYS A 170 16.83 35.75 7.86
N ARG A 171 15.92 35.44 6.93
CA ARG A 171 15.19 36.45 6.17
C ARG A 171 14.22 37.25 7.06
N GLU A 172 13.48 36.57 7.93
CA GLU A 172 12.58 37.21 8.89
C GLU A 172 13.34 38.11 9.85
N GLU A 173 14.50 37.68 10.35
CA GLU A 173 15.39 38.48 11.17
C GLU A 173 15.84 39.76 10.42
N ALA A 174 16.23 39.63 9.15
CA ALA A 174 16.57 40.78 8.32
C ALA A 174 15.39 41.76 8.15
N ILE A 175 14.15 41.24 8.00
CA ILE A 175 12.92 42.07 7.96
C ILE A 175 12.72 42.81 9.28
N GLN A 176 12.85 42.12 10.41
CA GLN A 176 12.67 42.74 11.73
C GLN A 176 13.72 43.81 12.00
N ASN A 177 14.99 43.53 11.69
CA ASN A 177 16.09 44.50 11.80
C ASN A 177 15.82 45.74 10.95
N PHE A 178 15.33 45.55 9.71
CA PHE A 178 15.00 46.67 8.84
C PHE A 178 13.78 47.47 9.34
N LYS A 179 12.74 46.81 9.85
CA LYS A 179 11.58 47.47 10.48
C LYS A 179 11.97 48.28 11.73
N ALA A 180 12.89 47.76 12.54
CA ALA A 180 13.41 48.48 13.70
C ALA A 180 14.18 49.74 13.26
N LEU A 181 15.04 49.61 12.24
CA LEU A 181 15.76 50.75 11.66
C LEU A 181 14.79 51.83 11.12
N LEU A 182 13.74 51.43 10.41
CA LEU A 182 12.68 52.34 9.95
C LEU A 182 11.97 53.03 11.11
N SER A 183 11.67 52.31 12.18
CA SER A 183 11.00 52.86 13.36
C SER A 183 11.84 53.95 14.05
N ASP A 184 13.15 53.78 14.11
CA ASP A 184 14.06 54.74 14.72
C ASP A 184 14.26 55.99 13.84
N MET A 185 14.52 55.77 12.55
CA MET A 185 14.96 56.80 11.60
C MET A 185 13.80 57.52 10.89
N VAL A 186 12.65 56.86 10.72
CA VAL A 186 11.50 57.37 9.98
C VAL A 186 10.34 57.60 10.93
N ARG A 187 10.24 58.83 11.44
CA ARG A 187 9.19 59.25 12.39
C ARG A 187 8.08 60.09 11.76
N SER A 188 8.23 60.47 10.48
CA SER A 188 7.23 61.21 9.72
C SER A 188 6.74 60.41 8.51
N SER A 189 5.47 60.62 8.14
CA SER A 189 4.82 60.01 6.97
C SER A 189 5.13 60.76 5.67
N ASP A 190 5.69 61.96 5.74
CA ASP A 190 5.77 62.88 4.59
C ASP A 190 7.13 62.81 3.88
N VAL A 191 7.87 61.73 4.10
CA VAL A 191 9.19 61.49 3.52
C VAL A 191 9.10 60.57 2.31
N SER A 192 9.96 60.80 1.32
CA SER A 192 10.06 59.92 0.16
C SER A 192 10.98 58.73 0.44
N TRP A 193 10.77 57.61 -0.26
CA TRP A 193 11.68 56.46 -0.20
C TRP A 193 13.10 56.84 -0.65
N SER A 194 13.23 57.67 -1.69
CA SER A 194 14.53 58.07 -2.24
C SER A 194 15.41 58.80 -1.21
N ASP A 195 14.82 59.74 -0.48
CA ASP A 195 15.53 60.52 0.54
C ASP A 195 15.81 59.67 1.78
N THR A 196 14.81 58.91 2.22
CA THR A 196 14.94 58.00 3.36
C THR A 196 16.06 56.99 3.12
N ARG A 197 16.05 56.30 1.97
CA ARG A 197 17.09 55.32 1.60
C ARG A 197 18.50 55.91 1.61
N ARG A 198 18.67 57.17 1.18
CA ARG A 198 19.98 57.87 1.22
C ARG A 198 20.49 58.03 2.64
N THR A 199 19.59 58.30 3.60
CA THR A 199 19.95 58.41 5.02
C THR A 199 20.20 57.05 5.65
N LEU A 200 19.34 56.06 5.38
CA LEU A 200 19.45 54.72 5.95
C LEU A 200 20.74 54.02 5.55
N ARG A 201 21.22 54.20 4.31
CA ARG A 201 22.50 53.64 3.83
C ARG A 201 23.73 54.07 4.63
N LYS A 202 23.64 55.15 5.40
CA LYS A 202 24.73 55.64 6.27
C LYS A 202 24.70 55.00 7.66
N ASP A 203 23.59 54.35 8.03
CA ASP A 203 23.46 53.66 9.31
C ASP A 203 24.16 52.30 9.23
N HIS A 204 24.94 51.96 10.26
CA HIS A 204 25.66 50.69 10.33
C HIS A 204 24.75 49.46 10.22
N ARG A 205 23.49 49.58 10.67
CA ARG A 205 22.48 48.51 10.63
C ARG A 205 21.88 48.28 9.24
N TRP A 206 22.19 49.12 8.25
CA TRP A 206 21.69 48.93 6.88
C TRP A 206 22.08 47.56 6.30
N GLU A 207 23.28 47.08 6.63
CA GLU A 207 23.78 45.78 6.18
C GLU A 207 23.09 44.60 6.86
N SER A 208 22.47 44.80 8.02
CA SER A 208 21.64 43.78 8.70
C SER A 208 20.39 43.41 7.89
N GLY A 209 19.99 44.24 6.93
CA GLY A 209 18.95 43.96 5.96
C GLY A 209 19.47 43.48 4.59
N SER A 210 20.73 43.07 4.46
CA SER A 210 21.36 42.70 3.17
C SER A 210 20.67 41.54 2.45
N LEU A 211 19.98 40.65 3.18
CA LEU A 211 19.17 39.56 2.62
C LEU A 211 17.87 40.02 1.93
N LEU A 212 17.50 41.29 2.07
CA LEU A 212 16.30 41.86 1.45
C LEU A 212 16.66 42.59 0.17
N GLU A 213 15.88 42.33 -0.87
CA GLU A 213 16.02 43.03 -2.14
C GLU A 213 15.54 44.49 -2.02
N ARG A 214 15.88 45.31 -3.02
CA ARG A 214 15.57 46.74 -3.02
C ARG A 214 14.06 46.97 -2.95
N GLU A 215 13.31 46.21 -3.74
CA GLU A 215 11.86 46.27 -3.89
C GLU A 215 11.17 45.91 -2.56
N GLU A 216 11.73 44.95 -1.82
CA GLU A 216 11.20 44.53 -0.52
C GLU A 216 11.45 45.58 0.55
N LYS A 217 12.65 46.18 0.57
CA LYS A 217 12.95 47.29 1.48
C LYS A 217 12.02 48.48 1.21
N GLU A 218 11.74 48.77 -0.06
CA GLU A 218 10.79 49.82 -0.45
C GLU A 218 9.35 49.49 -0.03
N LYS A 219 8.93 48.24 -0.18
CA LYS A 219 7.63 47.76 0.32
C LYS A 219 7.50 47.93 1.83
N LEU A 220 8.50 47.49 2.60
CA LEU A 220 8.52 47.63 4.07
C LEU A 220 8.50 49.10 4.50
N PHE A 221 9.18 49.98 3.75
CA PHE A 221 9.09 51.42 3.97
C PHE A 221 7.68 51.95 3.73
N ASN A 222 7.04 51.61 2.62
CA ASN A 222 5.68 52.05 2.32
C ASN A 222 4.66 51.56 3.37
N GLU A 223 4.78 50.29 3.80
CA GLU A 223 3.98 49.74 4.91
C GLU A 223 4.19 50.53 6.21
N HIS A 224 5.43 50.92 6.52
CA HIS A 224 5.73 51.75 7.69
C HIS A 224 5.13 53.16 7.58
N ILE A 225 5.20 53.80 6.42
CA ILE A 225 4.59 55.12 6.17
C ILE A 225 3.07 55.05 6.29
N GLU A 226 2.44 53.99 5.77
CA GLU A 226 1.00 53.76 5.92
C GLU A 226 0.63 53.57 7.40
N ALA A 227 1.40 52.76 8.14
CA ALA A 227 1.19 52.56 9.57
C ALA A 227 1.33 53.87 10.37
N LEU A 228 2.34 54.69 10.07
CA LEU A 228 2.49 56.03 10.66
C LEU A 228 1.30 56.93 10.33
N THR A 229 0.83 56.92 9.08
CA THR A 229 -0.32 57.71 8.64
C THR A 229 -1.59 57.28 9.34
N LYS A 230 -1.83 55.97 9.46
CA LYS A 230 -2.96 55.40 10.18
C LYS A 230 -2.91 55.77 11.66
N LYS A 231 -1.76 55.58 12.32
CA LYS A 231 -1.55 55.95 13.72
C LYS A 231 -1.81 57.44 13.94
N LYS A 232 -1.28 58.31 13.07
CA LYS A 232 -1.57 59.76 13.11
C LYS A 232 -3.08 60.01 13.07
N ARG A 233 -3.79 59.46 12.08
CA ARG A 233 -5.26 59.62 11.95
C ARG A 233 -6.01 59.16 13.20
N GLU A 234 -5.64 58.03 13.79
CA GLU A 234 -6.24 57.52 15.02
C GLU A 234 -6.04 58.47 16.21
N HIS A 235 -4.83 59.02 16.38
CA HIS A 235 -4.55 59.99 17.44
C HIS A 235 -5.35 61.30 17.26
N PHE A 236 -5.55 61.73 16.02
CA PHE A 236 -6.39 62.90 15.73
C PHE A 236 -7.87 62.62 15.99
N ARG A 237 -8.35 61.43 15.65
CA ARG A 237 -9.70 61.01 16.00
C ARG A 237 -9.90 60.99 17.52
N GLN A 238 -8.97 60.42 18.27
CA GLN A 238 -9.00 60.42 19.74
C GLN A 238 -9.04 61.85 20.30
N LEU A 239 -8.20 62.75 19.79
CA LEU A 239 -8.24 64.17 20.17
C LEU A 239 -9.64 64.79 19.98
N LEU A 240 -10.27 64.52 18.84
CA LEU A 240 -11.63 64.99 18.55
C LEU A 240 -12.70 64.30 19.42
N ASP A 241 -12.47 63.08 19.91
CA ASP A 241 -13.37 62.37 20.85
C ASP A 241 -13.25 62.94 22.27
N GLU A 242 -12.03 63.26 22.72
CA GLU A 242 -11.74 63.80 24.05
C GLU A 242 -12.16 65.27 24.22
N THR A 243 -12.28 66.01 23.13
CA THR A 243 -12.63 67.44 23.18
C THR A 243 -14.14 67.62 23.28
N SER A 244 -14.67 67.64 24.51
CA SER A 244 -16.10 67.79 24.82
C SER A 244 -16.77 69.05 24.28
N ALA A 245 -16.00 70.08 23.93
CA ALA A 245 -16.51 71.31 23.30
C ALA A 245 -16.87 71.14 21.80
N ILE A 246 -16.55 69.99 21.19
CA ILE A 246 -16.90 69.67 19.80
C ILE A 246 -18.26 68.97 19.78
N THR A 247 -19.20 69.50 19.00
CA THR A 247 -20.56 68.95 18.84
C THR A 247 -20.83 68.58 17.38
N LEU A 248 -21.91 67.85 17.11
CA LEU A 248 -22.33 67.43 15.77
C LEU A 248 -22.59 68.60 14.80
N THR A 249 -22.85 69.81 15.32
CA THR A 249 -23.10 71.02 14.54
C THR A 249 -21.87 71.94 14.44
N SER A 250 -20.75 71.59 15.09
CA SER A 250 -19.55 72.41 15.09
C SER A 250 -18.89 72.45 13.72
N THR A 251 -18.58 73.65 13.24
CA THR A 251 -17.86 73.83 11.98
C THR A 251 -16.36 73.57 12.16
N TRP A 252 -15.66 73.24 11.06
CA TRP A 252 -14.20 73.07 11.11
C TRP A 252 -13.47 74.30 11.64
N LYS A 253 -13.97 75.51 11.35
CA LYS A 253 -13.38 76.76 11.83
C LYS A 253 -13.42 76.87 13.37
N GLU A 254 -14.50 76.43 13.99
CA GLU A 254 -14.68 76.43 15.45
C GLU A 254 -13.84 75.34 16.09
N VAL A 255 -13.90 74.11 15.56
CA VAL A 255 -13.09 72.98 16.04
C VAL A 255 -11.60 73.30 15.96
N LYS A 256 -11.13 73.85 14.84
CA LYS A 256 -9.74 74.27 14.65
C LYS A 256 -9.31 75.31 15.69
N LYS A 257 -10.19 76.21 16.12
CA LYS A 257 -9.88 77.23 17.14
C LYS A 257 -9.72 76.62 18.54
N ILE A 258 -10.45 75.53 18.83
CA ILE A 258 -10.42 74.82 20.12
C ILE A 258 -9.16 73.95 20.22
N ILE A 259 -8.84 73.19 19.17
CA ILE A 259 -7.73 72.21 19.21
C ILE A 259 -6.37 72.79 18.81
N LYS A 260 -6.28 74.09 18.48
CA LYS A 260 -5.05 74.72 17.91
C LYS A 260 -3.81 74.62 18.79
N GLU A 261 -3.99 74.60 20.11
CA GLU A 261 -2.89 74.55 21.08
C GLU A 261 -2.47 73.09 21.41
N ASP A 262 -3.24 72.08 20.99
CA ASP A 262 -2.90 70.68 21.29
C ASP A 262 -1.69 70.23 20.44
N PRO A 263 -0.62 69.70 21.07
CA PRO A 263 0.56 69.20 20.37
C PRO A 263 0.25 68.14 19.30
N ARG A 264 -0.82 67.35 19.49
CA ARG A 264 -1.31 66.37 18.52
C ARG A 264 -1.92 67.05 17.30
N CYS A 265 -2.48 68.26 17.40
CA CYS A 265 -2.99 69.04 16.27
C CYS A 265 -1.86 69.81 15.55
N ILE A 266 -0.90 70.37 16.29
CA ILE A 266 0.21 71.15 15.73
C ILE A 266 1.06 70.32 14.75
N LYS A 267 1.23 69.02 15.03
CA LYS A 267 2.01 68.08 14.21
C LYS A 267 1.32 67.64 12.90
N PHE A 268 0.11 68.10 12.59
CA PHE A 268 -0.57 67.82 11.32
C PHE A 268 -0.31 68.89 10.26
N SER A 269 -0.15 68.49 9.00
CA SER A 269 -0.29 69.39 7.86
C SER A 269 -1.73 69.90 7.75
N SER A 270 -1.92 71.15 7.32
CA SER A 270 -3.24 71.79 7.17
C SER A 270 -4.23 70.94 6.36
N SER A 271 -3.76 70.22 5.34
CA SER A 271 -4.58 69.34 4.49
C SER A 271 -5.05 68.08 5.22
N ASP A 272 -4.23 67.53 6.11
CA ASP A 272 -4.58 66.33 6.89
C ASP A 272 -5.54 66.65 8.04
N ARG A 273 -5.46 67.87 8.59
CA ARG A 273 -6.42 68.35 9.60
C ARG A 273 -7.85 68.44 9.03
N VAL A 274 -7.97 68.99 7.81
CA VAL A 274 -9.25 69.10 7.09
C VAL A 274 -9.79 67.71 6.73
N ARG A 275 -8.94 66.82 6.20
CA ARG A 275 -9.34 65.45 5.83
C ARG A 275 -9.77 64.63 7.06
N GLY A 276 -9.05 64.72 8.17
CA GLY A 276 -9.37 64.04 9.42
C GLY A 276 -10.68 64.52 10.04
N PHE A 277 -10.96 65.83 9.96
CA PHE A 277 -12.24 66.39 10.39
C PHE A 277 -13.39 65.92 9.48
N CYS A 278 -13.23 66.01 8.15
CA CYS A 278 -14.25 65.52 7.24
C CYS A 278 -14.60 64.06 7.50
N LEU A 279 -13.62 63.15 7.64
CA LEU A 279 -13.86 61.72 7.88
C LEU A 279 -14.66 61.42 9.16
N ARG A 280 -14.53 62.25 10.21
CA ARG A 280 -15.27 62.14 11.48
C ARG A 280 -16.73 62.57 11.34
N PHE A 281 -17.02 63.59 10.50
CA PHE A 281 -18.33 64.21 10.40
C PHE A 281 -19.12 63.80 9.14
N THR A 282 -18.47 63.24 8.10
CA THR A 282 -19.18 62.66 6.93
C THR A 282 -19.65 61.22 7.16
N THR A 283 -19.23 60.53 8.23
CA THR A 283 -19.77 59.20 8.59
C THR A 283 -21.09 59.26 9.37
N VAL A 284 -21.68 60.45 9.55
CA VAL A 284 -23.00 60.63 10.19
C VAL A 284 -24.05 61.13 9.19
N SER A 285 -23.75 61.16 7.90
CA SER A 285 -24.76 61.39 6.86
C SER A 285 -24.53 60.47 5.66
N LEU A 286 -24.77 59.18 5.91
CA LEU A 286 -25.40 58.18 5.03
C LEU A 286 -25.45 56.84 5.77
#